data_AF-A0A139PYE2-F1
#
_entry.id   AF-A0A139PYE2-F1
#
_cell.length_a   1.000
_cell.length_b   1.000
_cell.length_c   1.000
_cell.angle_alpha   90.00
_cell.angle_beta   90.00
_cell.angle_gamma   90.00
#
_symmetry.space_group_name_H-M   'P 1'
#
loop_
_entity.id
_entity.type
_entity.pdbx_description
1 polymer ?
#
loop_
_entity_poly.entity_id
_entity_poly.type
_entity_poly.pdbx_seq_one_letter_code
_entity_poly.pdbx_strand_id
1 'polypeptide(L)' 'MQKDQIPNLDLAYDMFPLMEMMEAPDKSELFYRHRTEDGWEKEIF' A
#
# COMPACT_ATOMS: atom_id res chain seq x y z
N MET A 1 8.90 -5.81 -16.45
CA MET A 1 8.43 -6.81 -15.45
C MET A 1 6.95 -7.00 -15.65
N GLN A 2 6.48 -8.22 -15.45
CA GLN A 2 5.06 -8.60 -15.52
C GLN A 2 4.39 -8.21 -14.20
N LYS A 3 3.29 -7.43 -14.23
CA LYS A 3 2.64 -6.86 -13.03
C LYS A 3 2.07 -7.95 -12.11
N ASP A 4 1.67 -9.06 -12.70
CA ASP A 4 1.28 -10.31 -12.04
C ASP A 4 2.41 -11.00 -11.27
N GLN A 5 3.68 -10.62 -11.50
CA GLN A 5 4.83 -11.16 -10.76
C GLN A 5 5.19 -10.34 -9.53
N ILE A 6 4.59 -9.16 -9.33
CA ILE A 6 4.87 -8.27 -8.19
C ILE A 6 4.57 -8.95 -6.83
N PRO A 7 3.49 -9.76 -6.67
CA PRO A 7 3.25 -10.61 -5.49
C PRO A 7 4.38 -11.56 -5.10
N ASN A 8 5.25 -11.93 -6.03
CA ASN A 8 6.30 -12.93 -5.81
C ASN A 8 7.64 -12.31 -5.38
N LEU A 9 7.67 -11.00 -5.14
CA LEU A 9 8.87 -10.26 -4.74
C LEU A 9 8.86 -9.99 -3.24
N ASP A 10 10.05 -9.85 -2.65
CA ASP A 10 10.21 -9.30 -1.31
C ASP A 10 10.06 -7.77 -1.39
N LEU A 11 8.82 -7.32 -1.21
CA LEU A 11 8.47 -5.91 -1.35
C LEU A 11 8.63 -5.16 -0.03
N ALA A 12 8.84 -3.86 -0.15
CA ALA A 12 8.75 -2.97 1.00
C ALA A 12 7.37 -3.05 1.67
N TYR A 13 7.32 -2.63 2.94
CA TYR A 13 6.10 -2.61 3.73
C TYR A 13 4.98 -1.84 2.99
N ASP A 14 3.80 -2.44 2.88
CA ASP A 14 2.59 -1.86 2.28
C ASP A 14 2.64 -1.44 0.80
N MET A 15 3.52 -2.06 0.01
CA MET A 15 3.58 -1.80 -1.44
C MET A 15 2.29 -2.17 -2.19
N PHE A 16 1.54 -3.21 -1.79
CA PHE A 16 0.26 -3.56 -2.42
C PHE A 16 -0.82 -2.50 -2.18
N PRO A 17 -1.13 -2.10 -0.93
CA PRO A 17 -2.04 -0.99 -0.65
C PRO A 17 -1.69 0.31 -1.39
N LEU A 18 -0.38 0.63 -1.50
CA LEU A 18 0.07 1.80 -2.23
C LEU A 18 -0.26 1.70 -3.73
N MET A 19 0.03 0.57 -4.37
CA MET A 19 -0.31 0.38 -5.78
C MET A 19 -1.82 0.38 -6.01
N GLU A 20 -2.60 -0.21 -5.10
CA GLU A 20 -4.06 -0.20 -5.16
C GLU A 20 -4.61 1.23 -5.09
N MET A 21 -4.10 2.07 -4.18
CA MET A 21 -4.45 3.48 -4.10
C MET A 21 -4.10 4.23 -5.39
N MET A 22 -2.90 4.02 -5.94
CA MET A 22 -2.46 4.68 -7.18
C MET A 22 -3.28 4.26 -8.41
N GLU A 23 -3.90 3.08 -8.38
CA GLU A 23 -4.75 2.57 -9.47
C GLU A 23 -6.21 2.98 -9.33
N ALA A 24 -6.66 3.24 -8.10
CA ALA A 24 -8.00 3.72 -7.83
C ALA A 24 -8.13 5.19 -8.31
N PRO A 25 -8.97 5.47 -9.31
CA PRO A 25 -9.06 6.79 -9.93
C PRO A 25 -9.68 7.86 -9.01
N ASP A 26 -10.34 7.42 -7.93
CA ASP A 26 -10.98 8.24 -6.92
C ASP A 26 -10.14 8.41 -5.65
N LYS A 27 -8.95 7.84 -5.61
CA LYS A 27 -8.03 7.87 -4.46
C LYS A 27 -6.77 8.65 -4.79
N SER A 28 -6.21 9.27 -3.77
CA SER A 28 -5.02 10.11 -3.95
C SER A 28 -4.06 10.12 -2.76
N GLU A 29 -4.49 9.61 -1.61
CA GLU A 29 -3.69 9.67 -0.40
C GLU A 29 -3.69 8.34 0.36
N LEU A 30 -2.51 7.92 0.81
CA LEU A 30 -2.29 6.83 1.76
C LEU A 30 -1.59 7.42 3.00
N PHE A 31 -2.32 7.54 4.10
CA PHE A 31 -1.87 8.21 5.32
C PHE A 31 -1.61 7.21 6.45
N TYR A 32 -0.43 7.29 7.08
CA TYR A 32 -0.10 6.51 8.27
C TYR A 32 -0.32 7.36 9.52
N ARG A 33 -1.32 7.02 10.33
CA ARG A 33 -1.72 7.81 11.52
C ARG A 33 -0.72 7.68 12.66
N HIS A 34 -0.48 6.47 13.13
CA HIS A 34 0.46 6.19 14.19
C HIS A 34 0.89 4.72 14.20
N ARG A 35 1.99 4.46 14.91
CA ARG A 35 2.51 3.10 15.11
C ARG A 35 1.61 2.36 16.10
N THR A 36 1.36 1.09 15.81
CA THR A 36 0.67 0.12 16.68
C THR A 36 1.64 -1.02 17.04
N GLU A 37 1.23 -1.91 17.93
CA GLU A 37 2.05 -3.09 18.30
C GLU A 37 2.32 -4.00 17.09
N ASP A 38 1.34 -4.10 16.19
CA ASP A 38 1.40 -4.96 14.99
C ASP A 38 1.85 -4.22 13.71
N GLY A 39 2.17 -2.92 13.78
CA GLY A 39 2.60 -2.15 12.60
C GLY A 39 2.22 -0.68 12.64
N TRP A 40 1.46 -0.23 11.64
CA TRP A 40 1.00 1.15 11.48
C TRP A 40 -0.49 1.19 11.16
N GLU A 41 -1.25 2.04 11.85
CA GLU A 41 -2.61 2.37 11.45
C GLU A 41 -2.58 3.25 10.21
N LYS A 42 -3.32 2.87 9.16
CA LYS A 42 -3.34 3.53 7.86
C LYS A 42 -4.75 3.80 7.35
N GLU A 43 -4.90 4.88 6.58
CA GLU A 43 -6.13 5.29 5.92
C GLU A 43 -5.88 5.67 4.47
N ILE A 44 -6.86 5.44 3.60
CA ILE A 44 -6.80 5.77 2.17
C ILE A 44 -7.93 6.74 1.82
N PHE A 45 -7.57 7.93 1.35
CA PHE A 45 -8.52 8.99 0.97
C PHE A 45 -8.70 9.06 -0.55
#